data_AF-A0AB73KHM7-F1
#
_entry.id   AF-A0AB73KHM7-F1
#
_cell.length_a   1.000
_cell.length_b   1.000
_cell.length_c   1.000
_cell.angle_alpha   90.00
_cell.angle_beta   90.00
_cell.angle_gamma   90.00
#
_symmetry.space_group_name_H-M   'P 1'
#
loop_
_entity.id
_entity.type
_entity.pdbx_description
1 polymer ?
#
loop_
_entity_poly.entity_id
_entity_poly.type
_entity_poly.pdbx_seq_one_letter_code
_entity_poly.pdbx_strand_id
1 'polypeptide(L)' 'MTGSEWDWIKEDTLVLDTSTHRVGEVQQIGTCYPTSAEATEFAWLRPSGGGVEWSAPLSALEPVGGTQ' A
#
# COMPACT_ATOMS: atom_id res chain seq x y z
N MET A 1 -8.99 21.40 -1.62
CA MET A 1 -9.02 19.95 -1.43
C MET A 1 -7.93 19.38 -2.30
N THR A 2 -6.71 19.31 -1.77
CA THR A 2 -5.64 18.51 -2.37
C THR A 2 -6.07 17.07 -2.17
N GLY A 3 -6.59 16.43 -3.23
CA GLY A 3 -6.66 14.98 -3.21
C GLY A 3 -5.22 14.49 -3.03
N SER A 4 -4.96 13.75 -1.96
CA SER A 4 -3.65 13.14 -1.78
C SER A 4 -3.39 12.25 -2.99
N GLU A 5 -2.16 12.26 -3.51
CA GLU A 5 -1.72 11.44 -4.65
C GLU A 5 -2.14 9.95 -4.53
N TRP A 6 -2.40 9.52 -3.29
CA TRP A 6 -2.73 8.16 -2.88
C TRP A 6 -4.22 7.94 -2.53
N ASP A 7 -5.14 8.85 -2.87
CA ASP A 7 -6.59 8.72 -2.60
C ASP A 7 -7.23 7.45 -3.21
N TRP A 8 -6.57 6.84 -4.18
CA TRP A 8 -7.00 5.60 -4.82
C TRP A 8 -6.65 4.36 -3.99
N ILE A 9 -5.69 4.45 -3.06
CA ILE A 9 -5.29 3.35 -2.18
C ILE A 9 -6.24 3.34 -1.00
N LYS A 10 -7.02 2.27 -0.85
CA LYS A 10 -7.99 2.07 0.25
C LYS A 10 -7.93 0.62 0.72
N GLU A 11 -8.50 0.32 1.87
CA GLU A 11 -8.72 -1.06 2.31
C GLU A 11 -9.41 -1.88 1.20
N ASP A 12 -9.10 -3.17 1.12
CA ASP A 12 -9.52 -4.13 0.09
C ASP A 12 -9.03 -3.83 -1.35
N THR A 13 -8.20 -2.79 -1.55
CA THR A 13 -7.60 -2.51 -2.86
C THR A 13 -6.49 -3.50 -3.16
N LEU A 14 -6.51 -4.10 -4.36
CA LEU A 14 -5.44 -4.97 -4.84
C LEU A 14 -4.32 -4.12 -5.48
N VAL A 15 -3.11 -4.26 -4.95
CA VAL A 15 -1.93 -3.49 -5.37
C VAL A 15 -0.74 -4.40 -5.67
N LEU A 16 0.11 -3.96 -6.59
CA LEU A 16 1.43 -4.49 -6.83
C LEU A 16 2.42 -3.68 -5.98
N ASP A 17 3.12 -4.35 -5.06
CA ASP A 17 4.30 -3.81 -4.42
C ASP A 17 5.49 -3.96 -5.39
N THR A 18 5.91 -2.85 -5.97
CA THR A 18 7.02 -2.78 -6.93
C THR A 18 8.40 -3.04 -6.30
N SER A 19 8.53 -2.94 -4.97
CA SER A 19 9.79 -3.21 -4.27
C SER A 19 10.03 -4.72 -4.10
N THR A 20 8.96 -5.48 -3.89
CA THR A 20 9.04 -6.93 -3.71
C THR A 20 8.51 -7.73 -4.90
N HIS A 21 7.91 -7.06 -5.89
CA HIS A 21 7.18 -7.65 -7.02
C HIS A 21 6.08 -8.63 -6.58
N ARG A 22 5.40 -8.32 -5.48
CA ARG A 22 4.32 -9.14 -4.91
C ARG A 22 2.99 -8.40 -4.99
N VAL A 23 1.93 -9.14 -5.30
CA VAL A 23 0.55 -8.62 -5.25
C VAL A 23 -0.01 -8.85 -3.86
N GLY A 24 -0.61 -7.79 -3.29
CA GLY A 24 -1.25 -7.83 -1.99
C GLY A 24 -2.52 -6.99 -1.95
N GLU A 25 -3.42 -7.34 -1.05
CA GLU A 25 -4.62 -6.58 -0.73
C GLU A 25 -4.34 -5.67 0.46
N VAL A 26 -4.70 -4.40 0.34
CA VAL A 26 -4.55 -3.41 1.41
C VAL A 26 -5.48 -3.77 2.57
N GLN A 27 -4.90 -3.99 3.74
CA GLN A 27 -5.64 -4.25 4.98
C GLN A 27 -5.77 -3.01 5.85
N GLN A 28 -4.81 -2.10 5.77
CA GLN A 28 -4.80 -0.85 6.55
C GLN A 28 -3.81 0.14 5.94
N ILE A 29 -4.11 1.44 6.05
CA ILE A 29 -3.17 2.53 5.75
C ILE A 29 -2.74 3.16 7.07
N GLY A 30 -1.43 3.40 7.21
CA GLY A 30 -0.84 3.96 8.41
C GLY A 30 0.24 4.97 8.09
N THR A 31 0.66 5.69 9.13
CA THR A 31 1.76 6.65 9.05
C THR A 31 2.81 6.28 10.08
N CYS A 32 4.06 6.16 9.64
CA CYS A 32 5.18 5.95 10.55
C CYS A 32 5.82 7.30 10.85
N TYR A 33 6.04 7.58 12.14
CA TYR A 33 6.79 8.75 12.59
C TYR A 33 8.21 8.30 12.93
N PRO A 34 9.15 8.29 11.96
CA PRO A 34 10.55 8.17 12.32
C PRO A 34 10.88 9.34 13.26
N THR A 35 11.58 9.05 14.36
CA THR A 35 11.88 9.96 15.48
C THR A 35 12.55 11.30 15.10
N SER A 36 12.87 11.52 13.82
CA SER A 36 13.48 12.76 13.32
C SER A 36 13.19 13.08 11.84
N ALA A 37 12.18 12.48 11.19
CA ALA A 37 11.88 12.71 9.76
C ALA A 37 10.38 12.95 9.48
N GLU A 38 10.07 13.40 8.27
CA GLU A 38 8.68 13.56 7.80
C GLU A 38 7.93 12.24 7.87
N ALA A 39 6.64 12.33 8.21
CA ALA A 39 5.79 11.17 8.40
C ALA A 39 5.67 10.40 7.07
N THR A 40 6.02 9.12 7.07
CA THR A 40 5.96 8.29 5.86
C THR A 40 4.70 7.42 5.90
N GLU A 41 3.88 7.51 4.87
CA GLU A 41 2.67 6.70 4.73
C GLU A 41 3.00 5.32 4.16
N PHE A 42 2.36 4.29 4.71
CA PHE A 42 2.52 2.89 4.29
C PHE A 42 1.18 2.17 4.28
N ALA A 43 1.11 1.09 3.52
CA ALA A 43 0.01 0.14 3.56
C ALA A 43 0.47 -1.18 4.22
N TRP A 44 -0.40 -1.76 5.03
CA TRP A 44 -0.29 -3.15 5.45
C TRP A 44 -0.97 -4.03 4.40
N LEU A 45 -0.26 -5.00 3.85
CA LEU A 45 -0.68 -5.82 2.72
C LEU A 45 -0.78 -7.28 3.12
N ARG A 46 -1.83 -7.95 2.62
CA ARG A 46 -2.02 -9.39 2.73
C ARG A 46 -1.87 -10.05 1.35
N PRO A 47 -1.15 -11.19 1.23
CA PRO A 47 -1.05 -11.88 -0.06
C PRO A 47 -2.40 -12.48 -0.48
N SER A 48 -2.68 -12.46 -1.79
CA SER A 48 -3.84 -13.15 -2.36
C SER A 48 -3.75 -14.66 -2.12
N GLY A 49 -4.69 -15.22 -1.37
CA GLY A 49 -4.67 -16.64 -0.97
C GLY A 49 -4.09 -16.90 0.43
N GLY A 50 -3.76 -15.84 1.18
CA GLY A 50 -3.24 -15.95 2.55
C GLY A 50 -1.71 -16.10 2.61
N GLY A 51 -1.16 -16.01 3.82
CA GLY A 51 0.29 -16.07 4.08
C GLY A 51 0.79 -14.94 4.95
N VAL A 52 2.11 -14.72 4.93
CA VAL A 52 2.76 -13.68 5.75
C VAL A 52 2.47 -12.30 5.16
N GLU A 53 1.81 -11.47 5.97
CA GLU A 53 1.53 -10.06 5.69
C GLU A 53 2.82 -9.22 5.73
N TRP A 54 2.81 -8.09 5.03
CA TRP A 54 3.95 -7.18 4.98
C TRP A 54 3.52 -5.72 4.85
N SER A 55 4.41 -4.80 5.18
CA SER A 55 4.22 -3.37 4.95
C SER A 55 4.96 -2.91 3.70
N ALA A 56 4.36 -2.03 2.91
CA ALA A 56 5.00 -1.35 1.79
C ALA A 56 4.71 0.16 1.83
N PRO A 57 5.67 1.02 1.47
CA PRO A 57 5.43 2.46 1.37
C PRO A 57 4.44 2.75 0.24
N LEU A 58 3.55 3.73 0.40
CA LEU A 58 2.52 4.02 -0.61
C LEU A 58 3.14 4.36 -1.98
N SER A 59 4.32 4.98 -1.99
CA SER A 59 5.08 5.31 -3.19
C SER A 59 5.61 4.10 -3.99
N ALA A 60 5.57 2.90 -3.42
CA ALA A 60 5.97 1.66 -4.09
C ALA A 60 4.77 0.86 -4.61
N LEU A 61 3.55 1.36 -4.44
CA LEU A 61 2.32 0.65 -4.80
C LEU A 61 1.78 1.11 -6.14
N GLU A 62 1.47 0.14 -6.98
CA GLU A 62 0.79 0.35 -8.24
C GLU A 62 -0.54 -0.41 -8.26
N PRO A 63 -1.59 0.12 -8.91
CA PRO A 63 -2.82 -0.64 -9.10
C PRO A 63 -2.51 -1.89 -9.94
N VAL A 64 -2.95 -3.07 -9.47
CA VAL A 64 -2.95 -4.25 -10.33
C VAL A 64 -4.01 -4.00 -11.39
N GLY A 65 -3.61 -3.76 -12.63
CA GLY A 65 -4.51 -3.40 -13.72
C GLY A 65 -5.67 -4.39 -13.84
N GLY A 66 -6.82 -4.01 -13.30
CA GLY A 66 -8.09 -4.64 -13.62
C GLY A 66 -8.49 -4.13 -14.99
N THR A 67 -8.49 -5.02 -15.98
CA THR A 67 -9.37 -4.83 -17.13
C THR A 67 -10.78 -4.76 -16.54
N GLN A 68 -11.37 -3.56 -16.51
CA GLN A 68 -12.78 -3.37 -16.21
C GLN A 68 -13.65 -4.10 -17.23
#